data_AF-A0A5J4UES1-F1
#
_entry.id   AF-A0A5J4UES1-F1
#
_cell.length_a   1.000
_cell.length_b   1.000
_cell.length_c   1.000
_cell.angle_alpha   90.00
_cell.angle_beta   90.00
_cell.angle_gamma   90.00
#
_symmetry.space_group_name_H-M   'P 1'
#
loop_
_entity.id
_entity.type
_entity.pdbx_description
1 polymer ?
#
loop_
_entity_poly.entity_id
_entity_poly.type
_entity_poly.pdbx_seq_one_letter_code
_entity_poly.pdbx_strand_id
1 'polypeptide(L)'
;NSYLGSTTQQKQVTIRHVDYPFELVFKDVLTFILPTTLDNFVHKYGNGTKLTKGKFPHGSFNANNVNQFLSSIEPDKEYQEYVDDFVSLDANGNSKFKDRWAYLEFYNIRDVECMFAPINNLIDLCWEQGIDMLSQISLSQIANSIKYNYAWEDFDINGDYNIETGNKEYKFYSEKWNKKVESYLQQDNKAGRDTTNNVTANEIDYFNQIIPNKCCFCEAKFTSVNKPTLERIDNNIAHTKDNCKLACQLCNST
;
A
#
# COMPACT_ATOMS: atom_id res chain seq x y z
N ASN A 1 27.58 13.49 18.81
CA ASN A 1 26.41 12.59 18.77
C ASN A 1 25.21 13.01 19.62
N SER A 2 25.25 14.07 20.45
CA SER A 2 24.08 14.42 21.30
C SER A 2 22.92 15.11 20.56
N TYR A 3 23.20 15.91 19.52
CA TYR A 3 22.17 16.74 18.86
C TYR A 3 21.28 15.98 17.86
N LEU A 4 21.77 14.88 17.29
CA LEU A 4 21.05 14.10 16.27
C LEU A 4 20.68 12.68 16.74
N GLY A 5 20.89 12.34 18.01
CA GLY A 5 20.56 11.01 18.55
C GLY A 5 21.33 9.84 17.91
N SER A 6 20.74 8.63 17.99
CA SER A 6 21.35 7.38 17.51
C SER A 6 21.61 7.35 16.00
N THR A 7 22.64 6.64 15.53
CA THR A 7 22.88 6.38 14.09
C THR A 7 21.90 5.40 13.48
N THR A 8 21.08 4.73 14.28
CA THR A 8 20.16 3.67 13.85
C THR A 8 18.70 4.12 13.71
N GLN A 9 18.37 5.35 14.08
CA GLN A 9 17.01 5.89 14.03
C GLN A 9 16.87 6.90 12.89
N GLN A 10 15.76 6.82 12.15
CA GLN A 10 15.39 7.76 11.10
C GLN A 10 15.31 9.18 11.67
N LYS A 11 15.83 10.16 10.92
CA LYS A 11 15.97 11.54 11.40
C LYS A 11 15.25 12.51 10.48
N GLN A 12 14.54 13.44 11.10
CA GLN A 12 14.06 14.65 10.47
C GLN A 12 14.49 15.85 11.30
N VAL A 13 15.04 16.86 10.64
CA VAL A 13 15.36 18.15 11.25
C VAL A 13 14.53 19.20 10.55
N THR A 14 13.72 19.93 11.30
CA THR A 14 12.94 21.05 10.79
C THR A 14 13.50 22.35 11.34
N ILE A 15 13.93 23.24 10.45
CA ILE A 15 14.36 24.60 10.79
C ILE A 15 13.20 25.53 10.45
N ARG A 16 12.73 26.30 11.44
CA ARG A 16 11.63 27.25 11.27
C ARG A 16 12.15 28.67 11.37
N HIS A 17 11.65 29.53 10.49
CA HIS A 17 11.87 30.97 10.66
C HIS A 17 11.09 31.46 11.89
N VAL A 18 11.67 32.38 12.67
CA VAL A 18 11.05 32.86 13.92
C VAL A 18 9.82 33.73 13.63
N ASP A 19 9.94 34.63 12.66
CA ASP A 19 8.91 35.64 12.37
C ASP A 19 7.98 35.29 11.19
N TYR A 20 8.25 34.22 10.46
CA TYR A 20 7.50 33.85 9.25
C TYR A 20 7.13 32.37 9.27
N PRO A 21 6.01 31.96 8.65
CA PRO A 21 5.56 30.56 8.61
C PRO A 21 6.35 29.73 7.57
N PHE A 22 7.67 29.94 7.47
CA PHE A 22 8.54 29.21 6.56
C PHE A 22 9.30 28.13 7.31
N GLU A 23 9.38 26.95 6.71
CA GLU A 23 10.06 25.79 7.28
C GLU A 23 10.98 25.14 6.23
N LEU A 24 12.20 24.80 6.64
CA LEU A 24 13.10 23.93 5.89
C LEU A 24 13.15 22.57 6.60
N VAL A 25 12.80 21.51 5.88
CA VAL A 25 12.75 20.16 6.43
C VAL A 25 13.84 19.31 5.79
N PHE A 26 14.82 18.90 6.61
CA PHE A 26 15.85 17.95 6.24
C PHE A 26 15.38 16.55 6.64
N LYS A 27 15.26 15.66 5.67
CA LYS A 27 14.86 14.26 5.89
C LYS A 27 16.02 13.34 5.60
N ASP A 28 16.22 12.36 6.47
CA ASP A 28 17.12 11.25 6.21
C ASP A 28 16.54 10.36 5.11
N VAL A 29 17.29 10.08 4.05
CA VAL A 29 16.87 9.20 2.95
C VAL A 29 16.53 7.78 3.44
N LEU A 30 17.18 7.33 4.52
CA LEU A 30 16.88 6.05 5.19
C LEU A 30 15.48 6.02 5.84
N THR A 31 14.76 7.14 5.83
CA THR A 31 13.34 7.20 6.22
C THR A 31 12.45 6.41 5.26
N PHE A 32 12.84 6.40 3.98
CA PHE A 32 12.03 5.88 2.87
C PHE A 32 12.41 4.49 2.42
N ILE A 33 13.52 3.96 2.95
CA ILE A 33 14.07 2.66 2.57
C ILE A 33 14.47 1.85 3.80
N LEU A 34 14.71 0.56 3.62
CA LEU A 34 15.26 -0.26 4.69
C LEU A 34 16.66 0.23 5.05
N PRO A 35 17.03 0.25 6.35
CA PRO A 35 18.37 0.63 6.79
C PRO A 35 19.44 -0.12 6.01
N THR A 36 20.35 0.62 5.38
CA THR A 36 21.36 0.04 4.49
C THR A 36 22.62 0.91 4.44
N THR A 37 23.66 0.41 3.79
CA THR A 37 24.90 1.17 3.54
C THR A 37 24.74 2.06 2.32
N LEU A 38 25.52 3.15 2.24
CA LEU A 38 25.53 4.01 1.06
C LEU A 38 25.82 3.22 -0.24
N ASP A 39 26.77 2.29 -0.19
CA ASP A 39 27.11 1.43 -1.33
C ASP A 39 25.92 0.59 -1.80
N ASN A 40 25.19 -0.05 -0.87
CA ASN A 40 23.99 -0.81 -1.20
C ASN A 40 22.85 0.09 -1.71
N PHE A 41 22.71 1.31 -1.16
CA PHE A 41 21.73 2.28 -1.62
C PHE A 41 22.00 2.68 -3.08
N VAL A 42 23.25 3.05 -3.38
CA VAL A 42 23.69 3.42 -4.74
C VAL A 42 23.55 2.24 -5.70
N HIS A 43 23.93 1.03 -5.30
CA HIS A 43 23.79 -0.16 -6.13
C HIS A 43 22.32 -0.46 -6.47
N LYS A 44 21.43 -0.46 -5.47
CA LYS A 44 20.02 -0.81 -5.64
C LYS A 44 19.22 0.24 -6.38
N TYR A 45 19.41 1.51 -6.02
CA TYR A 45 18.60 2.61 -6.54
C TYR A 45 19.31 3.42 -7.62
N GLY A 46 20.62 3.27 -7.81
CA GLY A 46 21.40 3.95 -8.85
C GLY A 46 21.57 3.13 -10.12
N ASN A 47 20.62 2.25 -10.46
CA ASN A 47 20.62 1.44 -11.69
C ASN A 47 21.88 0.59 -11.89
N GLY A 48 22.44 0.02 -10.81
CA GLY A 48 23.63 -0.82 -10.86
C GLY A 48 24.96 -0.06 -11.02
N THR A 49 24.95 1.27 -10.90
CA THR A 49 26.18 2.07 -10.91
C THR A 49 27.05 1.69 -9.70
N LYS A 50 28.31 1.31 -9.94
CA LYS A 50 29.24 1.00 -8.86
C LYS A 50 29.69 2.29 -8.18
N LEU A 51 29.56 2.34 -6.85
CA LEU A 51 30.07 3.46 -6.08
C LEU A 51 31.60 3.50 -6.18
N THR A 52 32.14 4.60 -6.71
CA THR A 52 33.56 4.95 -6.58
C THR A 52 33.68 6.02 -5.52
N LYS A 53 33.80 5.57 -4.27
CA LYS A 53 33.91 6.41 -3.07
C LYS A 53 35.36 6.38 -2.57
N GLY A 54 35.88 7.55 -2.19
CA GLY A 54 37.14 7.66 -1.43
C GLY A 54 36.94 7.19 0.01
N LYS A 55 38.02 6.96 0.77
CA LYS A 55 37.91 6.62 2.20
C LYS A 55 38.44 7.77 3.02
N PHE A 56 37.68 8.21 4.02
CA PHE A 56 38.13 9.21 4.98
C PHE A 56 38.26 8.56 6.36
N PRO A 57 39.34 8.83 7.11
CA PRO A 57 39.56 8.21 8.40
C PRO A 57 38.61 8.79 9.46
N HIS A 58 37.75 7.92 10.00
CA HIS A 58 36.73 8.33 10.97
C HIS A 58 37.34 8.51 12.36
N GLY A 59 37.01 9.62 13.02
CA GLY A 59 37.50 9.92 14.37
C GLY A 59 38.89 10.56 14.42
N SER A 60 39.53 10.79 13.27
CA SER A 60 40.86 11.41 13.21
C SER A 60 40.91 12.87 13.68
N PHE A 61 39.76 13.55 13.70
CA PHE A 61 39.66 14.90 14.25
C PHE A 61 38.34 15.15 14.98
N ASN A 62 38.33 16.21 15.78
CA ASN A 62 37.21 16.73 16.55
C ASN A 62 37.28 18.27 16.61
N ALA A 63 36.34 18.90 17.32
CA ALA A 63 36.25 20.36 17.41
C ALA A 63 37.54 21.03 17.94
N ASN A 64 38.35 20.33 18.73
CA ASN A 64 39.55 20.91 19.33
C ASN A 64 40.78 20.86 18.42
N ASN A 65 40.85 19.91 17.46
CA ASN A 65 42.03 19.71 16.62
C ASN A 65 41.76 19.83 15.11
N VAL A 66 40.52 20.11 14.69
CA VAL A 66 40.11 20.14 13.27
C VAL A 66 41.02 21.01 12.40
N ASN A 67 41.35 22.22 12.84
CA ASN A 67 42.19 23.14 12.06
C ASN A 67 43.62 22.62 11.92
N GLN A 68 44.21 22.10 13.00
CA GLN A 68 45.56 21.54 12.98
C GLN A 68 45.61 20.28 12.11
N PHE A 69 44.63 19.40 12.25
CA PHE A 69 44.55 18.16 11.49
C PHE A 69 44.37 18.42 10.00
N LEU A 70 43.39 19.26 9.62
CA LEU A 70 43.01 19.47 8.23
C LEU A 70 44.00 20.35 7.44
N SER A 71 44.78 21.20 8.12
CA SER A 71 45.82 22.02 7.48
C SER A 71 47.12 21.24 7.21
N SER A 72 47.21 19.98 7.63
CA SER A 72 48.37 19.14 7.35
C SER A 72 48.44 18.76 5.87
N ILE A 73 49.67 18.68 5.34
CA ILE A 73 49.97 18.19 3.99
C ILE A 73 50.39 16.71 3.99
N GLU A 74 50.61 16.12 5.16
CA GLU A 74 50.93 14.70 5.28
C GLU A 74 49.65 13.88 5.42
N PRO A 75 49.54 12.68 4.83
CA PRO A 75 48.38 11.83 5.05
C PRO A 75 48.35 11.26 6.49
N ASP A 76 47.16 10.91 6.97
CA ASP A 76 47.00 10.07 8.16
C ASP A 76 47.39 8.62 7.82
N LYS A 77 48.51 8.17 8.37
CA LYS A 77 49.16 6.89 8.00
C LYS A 77 48.41 5.66 8.53
N GLU A 78 47.42 5.86 9.40
CA GLU A 78 46.66 4.76 9.99
C GLU A 78 45.72 4.08 8.96
N TYR A 79 45.40 4.76 7.85
CA TYR A 79 44.44 4.28 6.86
C TYR A 79 45.05 4.21 5.45
N GLN A 80 45.58 3.04 5.07
CA GLN A 80 46.32 2.87 3.81
C GLN A 80 45.53 3.30 2.56
N GLU A 81 44.25 2.96 2.45
CA GLU A 81 43.44 3.35 1.29
C GLU A 81 43.21 4.87 1.21
N TYR A 82 43.13 5.55 2.35
CA TYR A 82 43.12 7.02 2.39
C TYR A 82 44.48 7.58 1.94
N VAL A 83 45.57 7.00 2.43
CA VAL A 83 46.94 7.42 2.06
C VAL A 83 47.11 7.32 0.56
N ASP A 84 46.74 6.18 -0.03
CA ASP A 84 46.91 5.90 -1.45
C ASP A 84 46.15 6.89 -2.35
N ASP A 85 44.91 7.24 -1.98
CA ASP A 85 44.13 8.25 -2.73
C ASP A 85 44.65 9.67 -2.47
N PHE A 86 45.03 10.00 -1.22
CA PHE A 86 45.54 11.32 -0.86
C PHE A 86 46.86 11.66 -1.56
N VAL A 87 47.78 10.71 -1.67
CA VAL A 87 49.09 10.90 -2.34
C VAL A 87 49.03 10.66 -3.85
N SER A 88 47.86 10.30 -4.40
CA SER A 88 47.70 10.08 -5.83
C SER A 88 47.98 11.35 -6.63
N LEU A 89 48.47 11.15 -7.86
CA LEU A 89 48.78 12.25 -8.76
C LEU A 89 47.61 12.52 -9.72
N ASP A 90 47.46 13.78 -10.12
CA ASP A 90 46.55 14.19 -11.18
C ASP A 90 47.07 13.78 -12.57
N ALA A 91 46.30 14.09 -13.62
CA ALA A 91 46.66 13.77 -15.01
C ALA A 91 47.97 14.44 -15.49
N ASN A 92 48.43 15.46 -14.78
CA ASN A 92 49.66 16.21 -15.09
C ASN A 92 50.85 15.77 -14.20
N GLY A 93 50.66 14.76 -13.34
CA GLY A 93 51.69 14.28 -12.43
C GLY A 93 51.90 15.13 -11.18
N ASN A 94 50.99 16.06 -10.87
CA ASN A 94 51.03 16.86 -9.64
C ASN A 94 50.25 16.18 -8.51
N SER A 95 50.55 16.54 -7.25
CA SER A 95 49.73 16.10 -6.12
C SER A 95 48.27 16.50 -6.34
N LYS A 96 47.37 15.51 -6.30
CA LYS A 96 45.92 15.73 -6.52
C LYS A 96 45.31 16.62 -5.44
N PHE A 97 45.87 16.63 -4.24
CA PHE A 97 45.38 17.40 -3.10
C PHE A 97 46.50 18.23 -2.48
N LYS A 98 46.18 19.48 -2.11
CA LYS A 98 47.14 20.42 -1.48
C LYS A 98 47.32 20.15 0.02
N ASP A 99 46.26 19.75 0.69
CA ASP A 99 46.14 19.54 2.12
C ASP A 99 44.93 18.62 2.41
N ARG A 100 44.75 18.23 3.67
CA ARG A 100 43.61 17.41 4.08
C ARG A 100 42.26 18.12 3.95
N TRP A 101 42.23 19.46 3.92
CA TRP A 101 41.01 20.23 3.58
C TRP A 101 40.52 19.92 2.17
N ALA A 102 41.40 20.01 1.18
CA ALA A 102 41.05 19.72 -0.21
C ALA A 102 40.59 18.27 -0.39
N TYR A 103 41.23 17.33 0.33
CA TYR A 103 40.78 15.93 0.32
C TYR A 103 39.40 15.75 0.96
N LEU A 104 39.15 16.37 2.13
CA LEU A 104 37.87 16.27 2.81
C LEU A 104 36.73 16.85 1.95
N GLU A 105 36.97 17.98 1.30
CA GLU A 105 36.02 18.58 0.35
C GLU A 105 35.72 17.62 -0.81
N PHE A 106 36.75 17.11 -1.48
CA PHE A 106 36.60 16.12 -2.55
C PHE A 106 35.83 14.87 -2.09
N TYR A 107 36.17 14.32 -0.93
CA TYR A 107 35.50 13.18 -0.35
C TYR A 107 34.01 13.47 -0.09
N ASN A 108 33.68 14.59 0.56
CA ASN A 108 32.31 14.96 0.88
C ASN A 108 31.47 15.20 -0.39
N ILE A 109 32.05 15.84 -1.40
CA ILE A 109 31.38 16.04 -2.70
C ILE A 109 31.05 14.70 -3.32
N ARG A 110 32.00 13.76 -3.43
CA ARG A 110 31.75 12.43 -4.00
C ARG A 110 30.72 11.63 -3.21
N ASP A 111 30.75 11.72 -1.88
CA ASP A 111 29.78 11.07 -1.00
C ASP A 111 28.36 11.58 -1.27
N VAL A 112 28.19 12.87 -1.53
CA VAL A 112 26.88 13.47 -1.79
C VAL A 112 26.42 13.26 -3.23
N GLU A 113 27.28 13.49 -4.22
CA GLU A 113 26.96 13.37 -5.64
C GLU A 113 26.44 11.98 -6.00
N CYS A 114 27.01 10.93 -5.39
CA CYS A 114 26.59 9.56 -5.66
C CYS A 114 25.16 9.26 -5.20
N MET A 115 24.59 10.07 -4.29
CA MET A 115 23.23 9.91 -3.81
C MET A 115 22.17 10.54 -4.72
N PHE A 116 22.55 11.47 -5.62
CA PHE A 116 21.57 12.20 -6.44
C PHE A 116 20.76 11.29 -7.35
N ALA A 117 21.40 10.44 -8.14
CA ALA A 117 20.70 9.52 -9.04
C ALA A 117 19.81 8.51 -8.28
N PRO A 118 20.30 7.82 -7.24
CA PRO A 118 19.47 7.00 -6.36
C PRO A 118 18.25 7.70 -5.77
N ILE A 119 18.40 8.95 -5.30
CA ILE A 119 17.29 9.73 -4.74
C ILE A 119 16.27 10.08 -5.82
N ASN A 120 16.72 10.52 -7.01
CA ASN A 120 15.82 10.81 -8.12
C ASN A 120 15.04 9.55 -8.54
N ASN A 121 15.72 8.41 -8.68
CA ASN A 121 15.07 7.15 -9.01
C ASN A 121 14.06 6.70 -7.93
N LEU A 122 14.33 7.00 -6.66
CA LEU A 122 13.38 6.73 -5.57
C LEU A 122 12.16 7.67 -5.64
N ILE A 123 12.35 8.94 -5.99
CA ILE A 123 11.26 9.89 -6.25
C ILE A 123 10.41 9.40 -7.42
N ASP A 124 11.04 9.01 -8.54
CA ASP A 124 10.37 8.49 -9.72
C ASP A 124 9.57 7.23 -9.41
N LEU A 125 10.14 6.30 -8.64
CA LEU A 125 9.44 5.09 -8.20
C LEU A 125 8.21 5.42 -7.34
N CYS A 126 8.30 6.41 -6.44
CA CYS A 126 7.13 6.85 -5.68
C CYS A 126 6.08 7.52 -6.58
N TRP A 127 6.52 8.31 -7.54
CA TRP A 127 5.67 9.00 -8.51
C TRP A 127 4.91 8.03 -9.41
N GLU A 128 5.56 6.99 -9.93
CA GLU A 128 4.93 5.91 -10.71
C GLU A 128 3.81 5.21 -9.94
N GLN A 129 3.95 5.13 -8.62
CA GLN A 129 2.94 4.58 -7.73
C GLN A 129 1.88 5.61 -7.32
N GLY A 130 1.93 6.86 -7.79
CA GLY A 130 1.00 7.92 -7.37
C GLY A 130 1.17 8.35 -5.90
N ILE A 131 2.36 8.16 -5.33
CA ILE A 131 2.66 8.45 -3.92
C ILE A 131 3.53 9.70 -3.82
N ASP A 132 3.05 10.69 -3.07
CA ASP A 132 3.88 11.82 -2.66
C ASP A 132 4.90 11.38 -1.59
N MET A 133 6.13 11.14 -2.04
CA MET A 133 7.24 10.74 -1.18
C MET A 133 7.51 11.75 -0.04
N LEU A 134 7.30 13.04 -0.28
CA LEU A 134 7.60 14.08 0.71
C LEU A 134 6.47 14.25 1.73
N SER A 135 5.21 13.97 1.38
CA SER A 135 4.10 13.96 2.34
C SER A 135 4.09 12.71 3.21
N GLN A 136 4.57 11.57 2.69
CA GLN A 136 4.72 10.35 3.47
C GLN A 136 5.95 10.46 4.39
N ILE A 137 5.83 10.01 5.64
CA ILE A 137 6.88 10.19 6.67
C ILE A 137 7.60 8.89 7.02
N SER A 138 7.21 7.74 6.46
CA SER A 138 7.90 6.47 6.72
C SER A 138 7.80 5.45 5.58
N LEU A 139 8.79 4.55 5.54
CA LEU A 139 8.76 3.34 4.70
C LEU A 139 7.47 2.53 4.87
N SER A 140 6.94 2.42 6.10
CA SER A 140 5.70 1.67 6.36
C SER A 140 4.47 2.33 5.73
N GLN A 141 4.40 3.66 5.73
CA GLN A 141 3.33 4.39 5.06
C GLN A 141 3.42 4.27 3.53
N ILE A 142 4.63 4.37 2.97
CA ILE A 142 4.85 4.13 1.54
C ILE A 142 4.41 2.71 1.17
N ALA A 143 4.88 1.69 1.90
CA ALA A 143 4.52 0.30 1.66
C ALA A 143 3.01 0.04 1.75
N ASN A 144 2.32 0.66 2.72
CA ASN A 144 0.87 0.57 2.82
C ASN A 144 0.18 1.26 1.64
N SER A 145 0.64 2.44 1.24
CA SER A 145 0.07 3.18 0.10
C SER A 145 0.19 2.38 -1.20
N ILE A 146 1.34 1.75 -1.44
CA ILE A 146 1.54 0.84 -2.58
C ILE A 146 0.53 -0.31 -2.53
N LYS A 147 0.39 -0.99 -1.38
CA LYS A 147 -0.57 -2.09 -1.22
C LYS A 147 -2.01 -1.65 -1.50
N TYR A 148 -2.41 -0.47 -1.00
CA TYR A 148 -3.73 0.08 -1.26
C TYR A 148 -3.92 0.37 -2.75
N ASN A 149 -2.92 0.93 -3.43
CA ASN A 149 -3.02 1.20 -4.87
C ASN A 149 -3.23 -0.08 -5.68
N TYR A 150 -2.46 -1.14 -5.40
CA TYR A 150 -2.68 -2.45 -6.05
C TYR A 150 -4.05 -3.07 -5.71
N ALA A 151 -4.55 -2.91 -4.49
CA ALA A 151 -5.87 -3.42 -4.12
C ALA A 151 -7.02 -2.66 -4.80
N TRP A 152 -6.81 -1.39 -5.14
CA TRP A 152 -7.78 -0.53 -5.80
C TRP A 152 -7.66 -0.53 -7.33
N GLU A 153 -6.57 -1.05 -7.89
CA GLU A 153 -6.30 -1.04 -9.34
C GLU A 153 -7.43 -1.70 -10.14
N ASP A 154 -7.96 -2.82 -9.64
CA ASP A 154 -9.08 -3.56 -10.24
C ASP A 154 -10.45 -3.17 -9.64
N PHE A 155 -10.51 -2.11 -8.85
CA PHE A 155 -11.76 -1.66 -8.23
C PHE A 155 -12.61 -0.84 -9.20
N ASP A 156 -13.66 -1.46 -9.71
CA ASP A 156 -14.76 -0.88 -10.46
C ASP A 156 -15.93 -0.59 -9.50
N ILE A 157 -16.30 0.68 -9.34
CA ILE A 157 -17.46 1.07 -8.52
C ILE A 157 -18.78 0.40 -8.96
N ASN A 158 -18.87 -0.01 -10.23
CA ASN A 158 -20.01 -0.73 -10.80
C ASN A 158 -19.77 -2.24 -10.89
N GLY A 159 -18.63 -2.72 -10.39
CA GLY A 159 -18.23 -4.11 -10.41
C GLY A 159 -19.18 -4.97 -9.59
N ASP A 160 -19.59 -6.11 -10.15
CA ASP A 160 -20.36 -7.11 -9.41
C ASP A 160 -19.43 -7.91 -8.48
N TYR A 161 -19.13 -7.33 -7.33
CA TYR A 161 -18.34 -8.00 -6.30
C TYR A 161 -19.18 -8.97 -5.50
N ASN A 162 -18.71 -10.21 -5.45
CA ASN A 162 -19.22 -11.16 -4.49
C ASN A 162 -18.76 -10.74 -3.10
N ILE A 163 -19.70 -10.38 -2.21
CA ILE A 163 -19.41 -10.38 -0.78
C ILE A 163 -19.16 -11.83 -0.39
N GLU A 164 -17.89 -12.21 -0.24
CA GLU A 164 -17.52 -13.50 0.33
C GLU A 164 -17.91 -13.52 1.80
N THR A 165 -19.19 -13.78 2.05
CA THR A 165 -19.60 -14.23 3.37
C THR A 165 -19.19 -15.69 3.48
N GLY A 166 -18.56 -16.11 4.58
CA GLY A 166 -18.29 -17.54 4.84
C GLY A 166 -19.55 -18.41 4.93
N ASN A 167 -20.73 -17.84 4.68
CA ASN A 167 -22.01 -18.52 4.63
C ASN A 167 -22.19 -19.19 3.27
N LYS A 168 -22.52 -20.48 3.31
CA LYS A 168 -22.84 -21.26 2.12
C LYS A 168 -24.09 -20.69 1.41
N GLU A 169 -24.07 -20.80 0.08
CA GLU A 169 -25.24 -20.53 -0.76
C GLU A 169 -26.45 -21.32 -0.25
N TYR A 170 -27.62 -20.68 -0.24
CA TYR A 170 -28.83 -21.32 0.23
C TYR A 170 -29.28 -22.40 -0.76
N LYS A 171 -29.96 -23.44 -0.27
CA LYS A 171 -30.71 -24.36 -1.12
C LYS A 171 -32.02 -24.70 -0.42
N PHE A 172 -33.12 -24.71 -1.15
CA PHE A 172 -34.37 -25.28 -0.64
C PHE A 172 -34.22 -26.79 -0.51
N TYR A 173 -34.68 -27.33 0.63
CA TYR A 173 -34.79 -28.76 0.88
C TYR A 173 -36.27 -29.09 1.14
N SER A 174 -36.69 -30.28 0.71
CA SER A 174 -38.09 -30.70 0.61
C SER A 174 -38.94 -30.36 1.82
N GLU A 175 -38.49 -30.69 3.04
CA GLU A 175 -39.30 -30.48 4.25
C GLU A 175 -39.61 -29.00 4.52
N LYS A 176 -38.62 -28.12 4.38
CA LYS A 176 -38.81 -26.67 4.59
C LYS A 176 -39.55 -26.03 3.43
N TRP A 177 -39.32 -26.50 2.21
CA TRP A 177 -40.02 -26.03 1.02
C TRP A 177 -41.52 -26.31 1.12
N ASN A 178 -41.92 -27.52 1.48
CA ASN A 178 -43.34 -27.89 1.61
C ASN A 178 -44.07 -26.99 2.61
N LYS A 179 -43.45 -26.73 3.77
CA LYS A 179 -43.99 -25.80 4.78
C LYS A 179 -44.13 -24.37 4.25
N LYS A 180 -43.19 -23.90 3.42
CA LYS A 180 -43.28 -22.58 2.78
C LYS A 180 -44.41 -22.52 1.76
N VAL A 181 -44.48 -23.50 0.87
CA VAL A 181 -45.54 -23.61 -0.15
C VAL A 181 -46.92 -23.60 0.48
N GLU A 182 -47.13 -24.39 1.55
CA GLU A 182 -48.39 -24.40 2.28
C GLU A 182 -48.73 -23.04 2.90
N SER A 183 -47.74 -22.34 3.45
CA SER A 183 -47.93 -20.97 3.96
C SER A 183 -48.34 -20.00 2.86
N TYR A 184 -47.73 -20.06 1.67
CA TYR A 184 -48.10 -19.21 0.54
C TYR A 184 -49.54 -19.49 0.07
N LEU A 185 -49.93 -20.76 -0.01
CA LEU A 185 -51.30 -21.16 -0.35
C LEU A 185 -52.33 -20.60 0.65
N GLN A 186 -52.03 -20.70 1.96
CA GLN A 186 -52.89 -20.15 3.00
C GLN A 186 -53.02 -18.62 2.91
N GLN A 187 -51.92 -17.92 2.60
CA GLN A 187 -51.93 -16.47 2.41
C GLN A 187 -52.81 -16.05 1.22
N ASP A 188 -52.73 -16.79 0.12
CA ASP A 188 -53.51 -16.48 -1.09
C ASP A 188 -55.00 -16.81 -0.90
N ASN A 189 -55.32 -17.93 -0.25
CA ASN A 189 -56.69 -18.26 0.12
C ASN A 189 -57.30 -17.19 1.05
N LYS A 190 -56.54 -16.72 2.05
CA LYS A 190 -57.00 -15.68 2.98
C LYS A 190 -57.28 -14.35 2.27
N ALA A 191 -56.53 -14.05 1.22
CA ALA A 191 -56.71 -12.85 0.40
C ALA A 191 -57.76 -13.02 -0.72
N GLY A 192 -58.38 -14.20 -0.85
CA GLY A 192 -59.38 -14.48 -1.88
C GLY A 192 -58.83 -14.57 -3.30
N ARG A 193 -57.54 -14.90 -3.47
CA ARG A 193 -56.92 -15.07 -4.79
C ARG A 193 -57.23 -16.46 -5.37
N ASP A 194 -57.21 -16.57 -6.70
CA ASP A 194 -57.34 -17.87 -7.38
C ASP A 194 -56.07 -18.71 -7.14
N THR A 195 -56.22 -19.82 -6.41
CA THR A 195 -55.13 -20.71 -6.03
C THR A 195 -55.01 -21.96 -6.89
N THR A 196 -55.75 -22.06 -8.00
CA THR A 196 -55.75 -23.22 -8.91
C THR A 196 -54.35 -23.58 -9.41
N ASN A 197 -53.51 -22.56 -9.67
CA ASN A 197 -52.15 -22.71 -10.20
C ASN A 197 -51.08 -22.19 -9.21
N ASN A 198 -51.34 -22.30 -7.91
CA ASN A 198 -50.36 -21.90 -6.89
C ASN A 198 -49.10 -22.77 -6.96
N VAL A 199 -48.00 -22.25 -6.44
CA VAL A 199 -46.72 -22.94 -6.37
C VAL A 199 -46.87 -24.26 -5.62
N THR A 200 -46.13 -25.28 -6.06
CA THR A 200 -46.24 -26.64 -5.52
C THR A 200 -44.91 -27.18 -5.01
N ALA A 201 -44.99 -28.24 -4.21
CA ALA A 201 -43.81 -28.95 -3.70
C ALA A 201 -42.87 -29.44 -4.83
N ASN A 202 -43.43 -29.77 -6.00
CA ASN A 202 -42.69 -30.32 -7.14
C ASN A 202 -41.82 -29.28 -7.86
N GLU A 203 -42.03 -27.99 -7.62
CA GLU A 203 -41.31 -26.91 -8.29
C GLU A 203 -40.01 -26.51 -7.57
N ILE A 204 -39.62 -27.23 -6.51
CA ILE A 204 -38.42 -26.95 -5.71
C ILE A 204 -37.14 -26.84 -6.55
N ASP A 205 -36.99 -27.68 -7.57
CA ASP A 205 -35.80 -27.70 -8.41
C ASP A 205 -35.70 -26.45 -9.29
N TYR A 206 -36.84 -25.98 -9.80
CA TYR A 206 -36.91 -24.72 -10.55
C TYR A 206 -36.48 -23.54 -9.66
N PHE A 207 -37.03 -23.44 -8.44
CA PHE A 207 -36.65 -22.35 -7.53
C PHE A 207 -35.20 -22.45 -7.07
N ASN A 208 -34.66 -23.66 -6.89
CA ASN A 208 -33.24 -23.87 -6.62
C ASN A 208 -32.34 -23.44 -7.78
N GLN A 209 -32.76 -23.60 -9.04
CA GLN A 209 -32.00 -23.16 -10.22
C GLN A 209 -31.89 -21.64 -10.33
N ILE A 210 -32.85 -20.89 -9.78
CA ILE A 210 -32.84 -19.42 -9.80
C ILE A 210 -32.27 -18.80 -8.51
N ILE A 211 -31.90 -19.59 -7.50
CA ILE A 211 -31.21 -19.11 -6.29
C ILE A 211 -29.88 -18.38 -6.57
N PRO A 212 -29.06 -18.76 -7.58
CA PRO A 212 -27.87 -17.99 -7.91
C PRO A 212 -28.17 -16.53 -8.27
N ASN A 213 -29.42 -16.23 -8.65
CA ASN A 213 -29.88 -14.86 -8.80
C ASN A 213 -29.95 -14.17 -7.42
N LYS A 214 -29.74 -12.86 -7.43
CA LYS A 214 -29.79 -12.03 -6.23
C LYS A 214 -31.23 -11.67 -5.86
N CYS A 215 -31.42 -11.19 -4.62
CA CYS A 215 -32.67 -10.58 -4.17
C CYS A 215 -33.14 -9.50 -5.14
N CYS A 216 -34.41 -9.54 -5.56
CA CYS A 216 -34.98 -8.60 -6.52
C CYS A 216 -35.07 -7.15 -6.03
N PHE A 217 -34.86 -6.88 -4.74
CA PHE A 217 -34.90 -5.54 -4.16
C PHE A 217 -33.54 -5.00 -3.76
N CYS A 218 -32.72 -5.80 -3.07
CA CYS A 218 -31.44 -5.35 -2.51
C CYS A 218 -30.21 -5.96 -3.18
N GLU A 219 -30.41 -6.80 -4.19
CA GLU A 219 -29.33 -7.44 -4.95
C GLU A 219 -28.35 -8.29 -4.11
N ALA A 220 -28.72 -8.62 -2.87
CA ALA A 220 -27.95 -9.53 -2.03
C ALA A 220 -28.14 -10.99 -2.44
N LYS A 221 -27.06 -11.78 -2.42
CA LYS A 221 -27.12 -13.23 -2.63
C LYS A 221 -27.86 -13.96 -1.51
N PHE A 222 -28.43 -15.11 -1.84
CA PHE A 222 -29.11 -15.95 -0.87
C PHE A 222 -28.15 -16.89 -0.16
N THR A 223 -28.16 -16.86 1.17
CA THR A 223 -27.30 -17.67 2.03
C THR A 223 -28.10 -18.33 3.15
N SER A 224 -27.45 -19.18 3.94
CA SER A 224 -28.04 -19.74 5.16
C SER A 224 -28.59 -18.68 6.13
N VAL A 225 -28.03 -17.46 6.09
CA VAL A 225 -28.46 -16.30 6.88
C VAL A 225 -29.47 -15.47 6.09
N ASN A 226 -29.13 -15.06 4.87
CA ASN A 226 -29.99 -14.27 3.99
C ASN A 226 -30.90 -15.18 3.16
N LYS A 227 -31.98 -15.69 3.77
CA LYS A 227 -32.81 -16.73 3.16
C LYS A 227 -33.75 -16.16 2.09
N PRO A 228 -33.94 -16.88 0.96
CA PRO A 228 -34.90 -16.49 -0.07
C PRO A 228 -36.34 -16.76 0.37
N THR A 229 -37.23 -15.87 -0.06
CA THR A 229 -38.69 -15.99 -0.06
C THR A 229 -39.20 -15.78 -1.48
N LEU A 230 -40.35 -16.37 -1.79
CA LEU A 230 -41.09 -16.03 -2.99
C LEU A 230 -41.81 -14.71 -2.75
N GLU A 231 -41.59 -13.76 -3.64
CA GLU A 231 -42.28 -12.48 -3.69
C GLU A 231 -43.11 -12.39 -4.96
N ARG A 232 -44.35 -11.93 -4.83
CA ARG A 232 -45.26 -11.78 -5.96
C ARG A 232 -44.85 -10.59 -6.83
N ILE A 233 -44.90 -10.77 -8.15
CA ILE A 233 -44.73 -9.68 -9.10
C ILE A 233 -45.99 -8.82 -9.12
N ASP A 234 -47.16 -9.45 -9.22
CA ASP A 234 -48.47 -8.83 -9.06
C ASP A 234 -49.16 -9.35 -7.78
N ASN A 235 -49.49 -8.43 -6.88
CA ASN A 235 -50.13 -8.72 -5.60
C ASN A 235 -51.59 -9.17 -5.71
N ASN A 236 -52.22 -9.04 -6.87
CA ASN A 236 -53.57 -9.54 -7.12
C ASN A 236 -53.59 -11.00 -7.60
N ILE A 237 -52.45 -11.50 -8.11
CA ILE A 237 -52.29 -12.87 -8.59
C ILE A 237 -51.68 -13.72 -7.46
N ALA A 238 -52.10 -14.97 -7.34
CA ALA A 238 -51.52 -15.89 -6.35
C ALA A 238 -50.03 -16.15 -6.61
N HIS A 239 -49.35 -16.81 -5.68
CA HIS A 239 -47.98 -17.26 -5.88
C HIS A 239 -47.93 -18.36 -6.95
N THR A 240 -47.83 -17.99 -8.22
CA THR A 240 -47.60 -18.94 -9.31
C THR A 240 -46.13 -18.93 -9.70
N LYS A 241 -45.68 -19.97 -10.40
CA LYS A 241 -44.29 -20.06 -10.91
C LYS A 241 -43.87 -18.82 -11.69
N ASP A 242 -44.75 -18.28 -12.53
CA ASP A 242 -44.47 -17.13 -13.40
C ASP A 242 -44.74 -15.77 -12.72
N ASN A 243 -45.44 -15.76 -11.59
CA ASN A 243 -45.72 -14.55 -10.81
C ASN A 243 -44.78 -14.38 -9.60
N CYS A 244 -43.73 -15.20 -9.47
CA CYS A 244 -42.82 -15.14 -8.33
C CYS A 244 -41.40 -14.72 -8.73
N LYS A 245 -40.80 -13.84 -7.93
CA LYS A 245 -39.35 -13.58 -7.89
C LYS A 245 -38.79 -13.96 -6.52
N LEU A 246 -37.47 -14.12 -6.45
CA LEU A 246 -36.81 -14.32 -5.17
C LEU A 246 -36.51 -12.97 -4.50
N ALA A 247 -37.05 -12.76 -3.31
CA ALA A 247 -36.70 -11.67 -2.42
C ALA A 247 -36.06 -12.23 -1.14
N CYS A 248 -35.25 -11.46 -0.44
CA CYS A 248 -34.81 -11.89 0.88
C CYS A 248 -35.89 -11.60 1.93
N GLN A 249 -35.87 -12.38 3.01
CA GLN A 249 -36.85 -12.26 4.08
C GLN A 249 -36.94 -10.84 4.68
N LEU A 250 -35.81 -10.12 4.75
CA LEU A 250 -35.79 -8.74 5.23
C LEU A 250 -36.56 -7.82 4.29
N CYS A 251 -36.23 -7.83 3.00
CA CYS A 251 -36.91 -7.00 2.00
C CYS A 251 -38.41 -7.31 1.91
N ASN A 252 -38.80 -8.58 2.02
CA ASN A 252 -40.20 -9.00 1.97
C ASN A 252 -40.96 -8.84 3.30
N SER A 253 -40.29 -8.34 4.33
CA SER A 253 -40.94 -8.01 5.62
C SER A 253 -41.19 -6.51 5.81
N THR A 254 -40.73 -5.69 4.85
CA THR A 254 -40.92 -4.24 4.78
C THR A 254 -42.11 -3.90 3.92
#